data_AF-A0A0P6Z2D7-F1
#
_entry.id   AF-A0A0P6Z2D7-F1
#
_cell.length_a   1.000
_cell.length_b   1.000
_cell.length_c   1.000
_cell.angle_alpha   90.00
_cell.angle_beta   90.00
_cell.angle_gamma   90.00
#
_symmetry.space_group_name_H-M   'P 1'
#
loop_
_entity.id
_entity.type
_entity.pdbx_description
1 polymer ?
#
loop_
_entity_poly.entity_id
_entity_poly.type
_entity_poly.pdbx_seq_one_letter_code
_entity_poly.pdbx_strand_id
1 'polypeptide(L)'
;MSFFRQRRSLIGLGLLNTGLLIATWWLLFNLLGLELSALFRSWQQQAPTWTAGQKTTAFLLLSLGLSLPRMLWQLLLEWQTSYQFEADGLTIRTIGLLQFYPWQAVEQLRPAYSYDDYVQRIDVLMTDAFGKAPWYRRWFYRHYCNKVPLYATSGQLTSLLSQIKQHWPNNAV
;
A
#
# COMPACT_ATOMS: atom_id res chain seq x y z
N MET A 1 0.79 -29.03 6.60
CA MET A 1 1.97 -28.99 5.69
C MET A 1 1.96 -27.87 4.64
N SER A 2 0.97 -26.94 4.63
CA SER A 2 0.84 -25.88 3.60
C SER A 2 1.56 -24.56 3.90
N PHE A 3 1.79 -24.21 5.18
CA PHE A 3 2.35 -22.92 5.59
C PHE A 3 3.79 -22.64 5.10
N PHE A 4 4.64 -23.68 4.99
CA PHE A 4 6.04 -23.53 4.56
C PHE A 4 6.19 -23.30 3.04
N ARG A 5 5.29 -23.86 2.23
CA ARG A 5 5.25 -23.60 0.77
C ARG A 5 4.84 -22.15 0.48
N GLN A 6 3.91 -21.63 1.28
CA GLN A 6 3.37 -20.29 1.14
C GLN A 6 4.38 -19.19 1.53
N ARG A 7 5.21 -19.42 2.57
CA ARG A 7 6.31 -18.49 2.90
C ARG A 7 7.37 -18.39 1.81
N ARG A 8 7.71 -19.51 1.14
CA ARG A 8 8.69 -19.51 0.05
C ARG A 8 8.18 -18.82 -1.20
N SER A 9 6.89 -18.95 -1.54
CA SER A 9 6.31 -18.22 -2.67
C SER A 9 6.19 -16.72 -2.40
N LEU A 10 5.92 -16.31 -1.15
CA LEU A 10 5.89 -14.90 -0.77
C LEU A 10 7.27 -14.24 -0.84
N ILE A 11 8.34 -14.94 -0.44
CA ILE A 11 9.72 -14.45 -0.60
C ILE A 11 10.08 -14.36 -2.09
N GLY A 12 9.72 -15.38 -2.89
CA GLY A 12 9.94 -15.36 -4.33
C GLY A 12 9.22 -14.21 -5.05
N LEU A 13 7.95 -13.97 -4.71
CA LEU A 13 7.17 -12.85 -5.26
C LEU A 13 7.68 -11.49 -4.78
N GLY A 14 8.12 -11.39 -3.53
CA GLY A 14 8.73 -10.17 -3.01
C GLY A 14 10.05 -9.84 -3.72
N LEU A 15 10.91 -10.82 -3.92
CA LEU A 15 12.17 -10.65 -4.66
C LEU A 15 11.92 -10.33 -6.13
N LEU A 16 10.96 -11.01 -6.76
CA LEU A 16 10.59 -10.74 -8.15
C LEU A 16 10.06 -9.33 -8.32
N ASN A 17 9.21 -8.86 -7.41
CA ASN A 17 8.68 -7.51 -7.41
C ASN A 17 9.74 -6.44 -7.12
N THR A 18 10.65 -6.71 -6.16
CA THR A 18 11.78 -5.81 -5.90
C THR A 18 12.69 -5.73 -7.12
N GLY A 19 12.95 -6.87 -7.77
CA GLY A 19 13.69 -6.94 -9.02
C GLY A 19 12.98 -6.22 -10.17
N LEU A 20 11.65 -6.33 -10.26
CA LEU A 20 10.85 -5.65 -11.27
C LEU A 20 10.84 -4.15 -11.05
N LEU A 21 10.74 -3.67 -9.80
CA LEU A 21 10.88 -2.27 -9.46
C LEU A 21 12.27 -1.75 -9.81
N ILE A 22 13.33 -2.46 -9.40
CA ILE A 22 14.71 -2.10 -9.74
C ILE A 22 14.89 -2.07 -11.26
N ALA A 23 14.39 -3.06 -12.00
CA ALA A 23 14.46 -3.12 -13.45
C ALA A 23 13.65 -2.02 -14.12
N THR A 24 12.46 -1.69 -13.60
CA THR A 24 11.61 -0.61 -14.13
C THR A 24 12.28 0.72 -13.92
N TRP A 25 12.81 0.98 -12.71
CA TRP A 25 13.62 2.15 -12.41
C TRP A 25 14.86 2.22 -13.29
N TRP A 26 15.59 1.12 -13.40
CA TRP A 26 16.78 1.02 -14.24
C TRP A 26 16.46 1.32 -15.70
N LEU A 27 15.39 0.75 -16.25
CA LEU A 27 14.90 1.04 -17.60
C LEU A 27 14.47 2.49 -17.76
N LEU A 28 13.79 3.08 -16.76
CA LEU A 28 13.38 4.49 -16.78
C LEU A 28 14.61 5.42 -16.80
N PHE A 29 15.61 5.14 -15.97
CA PHE A 29 16.88 5.88 -15.96
C PHE A 29 17.64 5.70 -17.28
N ASN A 30 17.67 4.48 -17.84
CA ASN A 30 18.31 4.21 -19.13
C ASN A 30 17.59 4.91 -20.30
N LEU A 31 16.26 4.85 -20.34
CA LEU A 31 15.42 5.50 -21.35
C LEU A 31 15.55 7.02 -21.30
N LEU A 32 15.70 7.59 -20.10
CA LEU A 32 15.92 9.02 -19.92
C LEU A 32 17.40 9.43 -20.09
N GLY A 33 18.31 8.49 -20.34
CA GLY A 33 19.76 8.75 -20.41
C GLY A 33 20.35 9.31 -19.11
N LEU A 34 19.66 9.09 -17.99
CA LEU A 34 19.98 9.66 -16.69
C LEU A 34 20.91 8.71 -15.94
N GLU A 35 22.22 8.94 -16.03
CA GLU A 35 23.15 8.34 -15.08
C GLU A 35 22.97 8.99 -13.70
N LEU A 36 22.36 8.27 -12.76
CA LEU A 36 22.19 8.71 -11.36
C LEU A 36 23.48 9.26 -10.75
N SER A 37 24.63 8.64 -11.05
CA SER A 37 25.95 9.08 -10.60
C SER A 37 26.44 10.37 -11.25
N ALA A 38 26.07 10.62 -12.51
CA ALA A 38 26.38 11.87 -13.21
C ALA A 38 25.44 12.99 -12.76
N LEU A 39 24.16 12.67 -12.54
CA LEU A 39 23.14 13.55 -11.99
C LEU A 39 23.50 14.04 -10.58
N PHE A 40 23.95 13.12 -9.72
CA PHE A 40 24.34 13.49 -8.36
C PHE A 40 25.63 14.33 -8.35
N ARG A 41 26.60 14.00 -9.21
CA ARG A 41 27.82 14.81 -9.38
C ARG A 41 27.51 16.21 -9.92
N SER A 42 26.66 16.32 -10.93
CA SER A 42 26.27 17.62 -11.49
C SER A 42 25.48 18.45 -10.48
N TRP A 43 24.58 17.82 -9.71
CA TRP A 43 23.92 18.45 -8.58
C TRP A 43 24.90 18.96 -7.54
N GLN A 44 25.86 18.14 -7.12
CA GLN A 44 26.82 18.53 -6.10
C GLN A 44 27.71 19.71 -6.55
N GLN A 45 28.03 19.78 -7.84
CA GLN A 45 28.81 20.87 -8.43
C GLN A 45 28.01 22.16 -8.63
N GLN A 46 26.73 22.07 -8.97
CA GLN A 46 25.89 23.21 -9.33
C GLN A 46 25.01 23.73 -8.18
N ALA A 47 24.68 22.89 -7.20
CA ALA A 47 23.87 23.30 -6.04
C ALA A 47 24.38 24.54 -5.28
N PRO A 48 25.70 24.81 -5.18
CA PRO A 48 26.21 26.04 -4.57
C PRO A 48 25.84 27.31 -5.35
N THR A 49 25.70 27.22 -6.67
CA THR A 49 25.41 28.37 -7.55
C THR A 49 23.92 28.56 -7.84
N TRP A 50 23.06 27.64 -7.36
CA TRP A 50 21.63 27.72 -7.59
C TRP A 50 20.96 28.85 -6.81
N THR A 51 20.04 29.53 -7.49
CA THR A 51 19.13 30.48 -6.86
C THR A 51 18.14 29.76 -5.93
N ALA A 52 17.52 30.50 -5.01
CA ALA A 52 16.51 29.93 -4.11
C ALA A 52 15.37 29.23 -4.88
N GLY A 53 14.93 29.82 -6.01
CA GLY A 53 13.91 29.23 -6.89
C GLY A 53 14.34 27.91 -7.54
N GLN A 54 15.60 27.81 -7.98
CA GLN A 54 16.12 26.56 -8.55
C GLN A 54 16.21 25.46 -7.50
N LYS A 55 16.58 25.79 -6.26
CA LYS A 55 16.60 24.83 -5.13
C LYS A 55 15.20 24.30 -4.81
N THR A 56 14.18 25.16 -4.77
CA THR A 56 12.79 24.71 -4.56
C THR A 56 12.28 23.85 -5.71
N THR A 57 12.52 24.23 -6.96
CA THR A 57 12.12 23.41 -8.12
C THR A 57 12.80 22.04 -8.11
N ALA A 58 14.11 21.98 -7.82
CA ALA A 58 14.85 20.74 -7.71
C ALA A 58 14.30 19.83 -6.59
N PHE A 59 13.96 20.40 -5.44
CA PHE A 59 13.33 19.69 -4.34
C PHE A 59 11.94 19.14 -4.72
N LEU A 60 11.12 19.93 -5.42
CA LEU A 60 9.82 19.50 -5.91
C LEU A 60 9.94 18.35 -6.91
N LEU A 61 10.86 18.43 -7.87
CA LEU A 61 11.10 17.37 -8.84
C LEU A 61 11.59 16.08 -8.18
N LEU A 62 12.46 16.18 -7.16
CA LEU A 62 12.92 15.02 -6.41
C LEU A 62 11.79 14.40 -5.58
N SER A 63 10.97 15.23 -4.93
CA SER A 63 9.77 14.79 -4.22
C SER A 63 8.77 14.09 -5.16
N LEU A 64 8.59 14.61 -6.37
CA LEU A 64 7.77 13.98 -7.42
C LEU A 64 8.35 12.64 -7.85
N GLY A 65 9.66 12.57 -8.11
CA GLY A 65 10.35 11.34 -8.48
C GLY A 65 10.19 10.23 -7.43
N LEU A 66 10.12 10.58 -6.14
CA LEU A 66 9.89 9.61 -5.07
C LEU A 66 8.39 9.27 -4.86
N SER A 67 7.51 10.26 -5.01
CA SER A 67 6.08 10.11 -4.70
C SER A 67 5.29 9.41 -5.82
N LEU A 68 5.60 9.68 -7.09
CA LEU A 68 4.91 9.07 -8.24
C LEU A 68 5.01 7.54 -8.26
N PRO A 69 6.20 6.94 -8.15
CA PRO A 69 6.36 5.48 -8.14
C PRO A 69 5.66 4.85 -6.93
N ARG A 70 5.69 5.53 -5.77
CA ARG A 70 4.94 5.11 -4.60
C ARG A 70 3.43 5.15 -4.85
N MET A 71 2.92 6.19 -5.50
CA MET A 71 1.50 6.34 -5.83
C MET A 71 1.06 5.25 -6.80
N LEU A 72 1.83 5.01 -7.87
CA LEU A 72 1.58 3.93 -8.82
C LEU A 72 1.61 2.56 -8.13
N TRP A 73 2.55 2.35 -7.21
CA TRP A 73 2.61 1.12 -6.42
C TRP A 73 1.35 0.90 -5.57
N GLN A 74 0.85 1.94 -4.89
CA GLN A 74 -0.40 1.84 -4.14
C GLN A 74 -1.60 1.53 -5.05
N LEU A 75 -1.64 2.13 -6.24
CA LEU A 75 -2.71 1.92 -7.20
C LEU A 75 -2.70 0.48 -7.75
N LEU A 76 -1.52 -0.06 -8.05
CA LEU A 76 -1.35 -1.47 -8.42
C LEU A 76 -1.77 -2.42 -7.29
N LEU A 77 -1.42 -2.10 -6.04
CA LEU A 77 -1.88 -2.86 -4.88
C LEU A 77 -3.40 -2.85 -4.79
N GLU A 78 -4.03 -1.68 -4.88
CA GLU A 78 -5.49 -1.55 -4.82
C GLU A 78 -6.17 -2.37 -5.92
N TRP A 79 -5.69 -2.30 -7.17
CA TRP A 79 -6.24 -3.08 -8.29
C TRP A 79 -6.12 -4.59 -8.16
N GLN A 80 -5.11 -5.08 -7.45
CA GLN A 80 -4.88 -6.51 -7.25
C GLN A 80 -5.29 -6.99 -5.86
N THR A 81 -5.96 -6.13 -5.08
CA THR A 81 -6.47 -6.52 -3.76
C THR A 81 -7.78 -7.28 -3.91
N SER A 82 -7.84 -8.42 -3.24
CA SER A 82 -9.03 -9.25 -3.09
C SER A 82 -9.27 -9.52 -1.61
N TYR A 83 -10.55 -9.56 -1.26
CA TYR A 83 -11.02 -9.76 0.10
C TYR A 83 -11.78 -11.09 0.16
N GLN A 84 -11.40 -11.95 1.10
CA GLN A 84 -12.06 -13.23 1.35
C GLN A 84 -12.57 -13.23 2.79
N PHE A 85 -13.88 -13.39 2.94
CA PHE A 85 -14.54 -13.48 4.24
C PHE A 85 -14.56 -14.92 4.70
N GLU A 86 -14.09 -15.14 5.91
CA GLU A 86 -14.11 -16.43 6.59
C GLU A 86 -14.91 -16.29 7.88
N ALA A 87 -15.40 -17.40 8.42
CA ALA A 87 -16.20 -17.38 9.65
C ALA A 87 -15.44 -16.75 10.84
N ASP A 88 -14.11 -16.93 10.86
CA ASP A 88 -13.24 -16.50 11.96
C ASP A 88 -12.52 -15.17 11.69
N GLY A 89 -12.57 -14.65 10.45
CA GLY A 89 -11.90 -13.40 10.12
C GLY A 89 -11.99 -12.97 8.65
N LEU A 90 -11.17 -11.98 8.32
CA LEU A 90 -10.99 -11.41 7.00
C LEU A 90 -9.60 -11.75 6.47
N THR A 91 -9.53 -12.44 5.34
CA THR A 91 -8.29 -12.65 4.59
C THR A 91 -8.17 -11.60 3.48
N ILE A 92 -7.05 -10.87 3.48
CA ILE A 92 -6.73 -9.90 2.45
C ILE A 92 -5.57 -10.43 1.64
N ARG A 93 -5.76 -10.47 0.33
CA ARG A 93 -4.75 -10.88 -0.63
C ARG A 93 -4.53 -9.78 -1.63
N THR A 94 -3.31 -9.25 -1.66
CA THR A 94 -2.84 -8.29 -2.67
C THR A 94 -1.45 -8.71 -3.17
N ILE A 95 -0.83 -7.94 -4.06
CA ILE A 95 0.48 -8.28 -4.65
C ILE A 95 1.51 -8.46 -3.53
N GLY A 96 2.01 -9.68 -3.36
CA GLY A 96 3.06 -9.96 -2.37
C GLY A 96 2.62 -9.93 -0.90
N LEU A 97 1.32 -9.78 -0.63
CA LEU A 97 0.76 -9.73 0.71
C LEU A 97 -0.45 -10.64 0.83
N LEU A 98 -0.38 -11.56 1.78
CA LEU A 98 -1.52 -12.31 2.28
C LEU A 98 -1.58 -12.11 3.79
N GLN A 99 -2.65 -11.50 4.28
CA GLN A 99 -2.80 -11.18 5.68
C GLN A 99 -4.19 -11.58 6.16
N PHE A 100 -4.24 -12.39 7.20
CA PHE A 100 -5.46 -12.75 7.91
C PHE A 100 -5.66 -11.80 9.08
N TYR A 101 -6.89 -11.31 9.24
CA TYR A 101 -7.34 -10.45 10.32
C TYR A 101 -8.49 -11.15 11.03
N PRO A 102 -8.29 -11.71 12.23
CA PRO A 102 -9.36 -12.36 12.97
C PRO A 102 -10.39 -11.32 13.39
N TRP A 103 -11.67 -11.69 13.38
CA TRP A 103 -12.73 -10.75 13.77
C TRP A 103 -12.50 -10.20 15.18
N GLN A 104 -12.04 -11.04 16.11
CA GLN A 104 -11.72 -10.65 17.50
C GLN A 104 -10.74 -9.48 17.64
N ALA A 105 -9.89 -9.24 16.64
CA ALA A 105 -8.94 -8.14 16.64
C ALA A 105 -9.49 -6.86 16.02
N VAL A 106 -10.68 -6.91 15.40
CA VAL A 106 -11.37 -5.74 14.85
C VAL A 106 -11.94 -4.93 16.00
N GLU A 107 -11.53 -3.67 16.09
CA GLU A 107 -12.01 -2.74 17.11
C GLU A 107 -13.25 -2.00 16.63
N GLN A 108 -13.21 -1.49 15.39
CA GLN A 108 -14.28 -0.65 14.86
C GLN A 108 -14.35 -0.72 13.33
N LEU A 109 -15.55 -0.56 12.78
CA LEU A 109 -15.79 -0.38 11.35
C LEU A 109 -16.20 1.06 11.10
N ARG A 110 -15.36 1.83 10.42
CA ARG A 110 -15.64 3.24 10.11
C ARG A 110 -15.89 3.40 8.62
N PRO A 111 -17.12 3.73 8.18
CA PRO A 111 -17.32 4.15 6.81
C PRO A 111 -16.59 5.48 6.58
N ALA A 112 -15.76 5.52 5.54
CA ALA A 112 -15.07 6.72 5.11
C ALA A 112 -15.79 7.25 3.87
N TYR A 113 -16.76 8.13 4.10
CA TYR A 113 -17.36 8.92 3.03
C TYR A 113 -16.43 10.09 2.74
N SER A 114 -15.76 10.07 1.60
CA SER A 114 -15.11 11.25 1.04
C SER A 114 -16.09 11.88 0.07
N TYR A 115 -16.35 13.18 0.23
CA TYR A 115 -17.29 13.92 -0.62
C TYR A 115 -16.82 14.00 -2.08
N ASP A 116 -15.53 13.72 -2.33
CA ASP A 116 -14.88 13.73 -3.65
C ASP A 116 -14.62 12.33 -4.24
N ASP A 117 -14.81 11.25 -3.48
CA ASP A 117 -14.53 9.89 -3.98
C ASP A 117 -15.82 9.20 -4.46
N TYR A 118 -15.88 8.91 -5.75
CA TYR A 118 -16.87 7.99 -6.35
C TYR A 118 -16.77 6.54 -5.82
N VAL A 119 -15.80 6.26 -4.94
CA VAL A 119 -15.53 4.93 -4.38
C VAL A 119 -15.83 4.96 -2.89
N GLN A 120 -16.88 4.25 -2.49
CA GLN A 120 -17.18 4.04 -1.08
C GLN A 120 -16.05 3.20 -0.43
N ARG A 121 -15.60 3.61 0.75
CA ARG A 121 -14.54 2.93 1.51
C ARG A 121 -14.99 2.63 2.93
N ILE A 122 -14.63 1.45 3.44
CA ILE A 122 -14.78 1.11 4.85
C ILE A 122 -13.41 0.89 5.44
N ASP A 123 -13.15 1.58 6.54
CA ASP A 123 -11.93 1.40 7.31
C ASP A 123 -12.20 0.43 8.46
N VAL A 124 -11.56 -0.74 8.41
CA VAL A 124 -11.56 -1.69 9.53
C VAL A 124 -10.40 -1.32 10.45
N LEU A 125 -10.73 -0.80 11.64
CA LEU A 125 -9.76 -0.49 12.67
C LEU A 125 -9.46 -1.75 13.47
N MET A 126 -8.17 -2.02 13.65
CA MET A 126 -7.66 -3.17 14.40
C MET A 126 -7.13 -2.70 15.75
N THR A 127 -7.37 -3.50 16.79
CA THR A 127 -6.84 -3.26 18.13
C THR A 127 -5.31 -3.13 18.12
N ASP A 128 -4.75 -2.33 19.02
CA ASP A 128 -3.30 -2.15 19.16
C ASP A 128 -2.53 -3.44 19.49
N ALA A 129 -3.22 -4.45 20.04
CA ALA A 129 -2.69 -5.78 20.30
C ALA A 129 -2.45 -6.58 19.01
N PHE A 130 -3.08 -6.20 17.89
CA PHE A 130 -2.84 -6.80 16.59
C PHE A 130 -1.50 -6.31 16.03
N GLY A 131 -0.45 -7.08 16.35
CA GLY A 131 0.98 -6.84 16.08
C GLY A 131 1.35 -5.76 15.06
N LYS A 132 2.16 -4.79 15.52
CA LYS A 132 2.69 -3.70 14.68
C LYS A 132 3.55 -4.23 13.54
N ALA A 133 3.15 -3.97 12.30
CA ALA A 133 3.97 -4.28 11.13
C ALA A 133 5.29 -3.47 11.14
N PRO A 134 6.40 -4.03 10.64
CA PRO A 134 7.67 -3.32 10.47
C PRO A 134 7.51 -2.05 9.61
N TRP A 135 8.32 -1.03 9.87
CA TRP A 135 8.23 0.29 9.23
C TRP A 135 8.28 0.22 7.70
N TYR A 136 9.13 -0.65 7.13
CA TYR A 136 9.27 -0.79 5.68
C TYR A 136 8.01 -1.39 5.03
N ARG A 137 7.32 -2.32 5.73
CA ARG A 137 6.06 -2.88 5.23
C ARG A 137 4.94 -1.84 5.22
N ARG A 138 4.93 -0.91 6.17
CA ARG A 138 4.00 0.24 6.20
C ARG A 138 4.22 1.19 5.03
N TRP A 139 5.46 1.30 4.54
CA TRP A 139 5.77 2.13 3.39
C TRP A 139 5.21 1.55 2.09
N PHE A 140 5.33 0.23 1.92
CA PHE A 140 4.85 -0.47 0.73
C PHE A 140 3.36 -0.79 0.75
N TYR A 141 2.79 -1.14 1.90
CA TYR A 141 1.39 -1.57 1.98
C TYR A 141 0.61 -0.70 2.96
N ARG A 142 -0.35 0.06 2.43
CA ARG A 142 -1.27 0.89 3.21
C ARG A 142 -2.12 0.07 4.20
N HIS A 143 -2.33 -1.22 3.93
CA HIS A 143 -3.11 -2.15 4.75
C HIS A 143 -2.42 -2.61 6.06
N TYR A 144 -1.15 -2.25 6.28
CA TYR A 144 -0.38 -2.65 7.47
C TYR A 144 -0.43 -1.66 8.64
N CYS A 145 -1.25 -0.61 8.55
CA CYS A 145 -1.60 0.20 9.71
C CYS A 145 -2.68 -0.52 10.54
N ASN A 146 -2.97 -0.05 11.75
CA ASN A 146 -4.16 -0.45 12.56
C ASN A 146 -5.50 -0.12 11.86
N LYS A 147 -5.46 0.10 10.56
CA LYS A 147 -6.51 0.59 9.70
C LYS A 147 -6.36 -0.10 8.37
N VAL A 148 -7.33 -0.94 8.05
CA VAL A 148 -7.39 -1.69 6.82
C VAL A 148 -8.49 -1.06 5.94
N PRO A 149 -8.13 -0.39 4.84
CA PRO A 149 -9.12 0.10 3.91
C PRO A 149 -9.68 -1.06 3.08
N LEU A 150 -11.00 -1.22 3.12
CA LEU A 150 -11.80 -2.04 2.22
C LEU A 150 -12.37 -1.15 1.14
N TYR A 151 -11.98 -1.43 -0.10
CA TYR A 151 -12.50 -0.77 -1.28
C TYR A 151 -13.47 -1.71 -1.97
N ALA A 152 -14.68 -1.24 -2.23
CA ALA A 152 -15.64 -2.00 -3.01
C ALA A 152 -16.51 -1.08 -3.84
N THR A 153 -16.97 -1.58 -4.98
CA THR A 153 -18.05 -0.91 -5.72
C THR A 153 -19.29 -0.81 -4.83
N SER A 154 -20.10 0.23 -4.99
CA SER A 154 -21.21 0.57 -4.07
C SER A 154 -22.17 -0.61 -3.79
N GLY A 155 -22.43 -1.48 -4.77
CA GLY A 155 -23.25 -2.68 -4.60
C GLY A 155 -22.54 -3.83 -3.87
N GLN A 156 -21.23 -3.97 -4.02
CA GLN A 156 -20.44 -4.94 -3.25
C GLN A 156 -20.28 -4.46 -1.81
N LEU A 157 -20.13 -3.15 -1.58
CA LEU A 157 -19.86 -2.60 -0.25
C LEU A 157 -21.02 -2.81 0.74
N THR A 158 -22.26 -2.71 0.29
CA THR A 158 -23.44 -3.03 1.10
C THR A 158 -23.51 -4.51 1.45
N SER A 159 -23.20 -5.40 0.49
CA SER A 159 -23.11 -6.85 0.74
C SER A 159 -21.94 -7.21 1.67
N LEU A 160 -20.83 -6.46 1.60
CA LEU A 160 -19.68 -6.62 2.47
C LEU A 160 -20.00 -6.17 3.89
N LEU A 161 -20.71 -5.04 4.05
CA LEU A 161 -21.18 -4.58 5.36
C LEU A 161 -22.17 -5.56 5.99
N SER A 162 -23.09 -6.12 5.21
CA SER A 162 -24.04 -7.10 5.75
C SER A 162 -23.34 -8.38 6.19
N GLN A 163 -22.39 -8.89 5.41
CA GLN A 163 -21.56 -10.05 5.79
C GLN A 163 -20.73 -9.76 7.04
N ILE A 164 -20.07 -8.61 7.12
CA ILE A 164 -19.31 -8.25 8.31
C ILE A 164 -20.23 -8.11 9.52
N LYS A 165 -21.40 -7.48 9.41
CA LYS A 165 -22.37 -7.37 10.51
C LYS A 165 -22.92 -8.73 10.96
N GLN A 166 -23.05 -9.69 10.05
CA GLN A 166 -23.49 -11.04 10.37
C GLN A 166 -22.46 -11.82 11.19
N HIS A 167 -21.17 -11.62 10.92
CA HIS A 167 -20.06 -12.29 11.62
C HIS A 167 -19.52 -11.49 12.82
N TRP A 168 -19.77 -10.18 12.86
CA TRP A 168 -19.38 -9.26 13.92
C TRP A 168 -20.62 -8.48 14.46
N PRO A 169 -21.55 -9.15 15.15
CA PRO A 169 -22.76 -8.49 15.66
C PRO A 169 -22.52 -7.60 16.89
N ASN A 170 -21.36 -7.70 17.55
CA ASN A 170 -21.23 -7.30 18.95
C ASN A 170 -20.69 -5.90 19.25
N ASN A 171 -20.33 -5.05 18.29
CA ASN A 171 -19.88 -3.68 18.59
C ASN A 171 -20.30 -2.67 17.50
N ALA A 172 -21.59 -2.64 17.15
CA ALA A 172 -22.17 -1.56 16.36
C ALA A 172 -22.60 -0.40 17.27
N VAL A 173 -21.63 0.35 17.79
CA VAL A 173 -21.79 1.73 18.28
C VAL A 173 -20.62 2.56 17.79
#